data_AF-A0A662FKS8-F1
#
_entry.id   AF-A0A662FKS8-F1
#
_cell.length_a   1.000
_cell.length_b   1.000
_cell.length_c   1.000
_cell.angle_alpha   90.00
_cell.angle_beta   90.00
_cell.angle_gamma   90.00
#
_symmetry.space_group_name_H-M   'P 1'
#
loop_
_entity.id
_entity.type
_entity.pdbx_description
1 polymer ?
#
loop_
_entity_poly.entity_id
_entity_poly.type
_entity_poly.pdbx_seq_one_letter_code
_entity_poly.pdbx_strand_id
1 'polypeptide(L)'
;MLDKINLINKGLEKKFGKEDPFRIMTRLLEECGELAQQVNHFEGSGLKQLKMGEPNKQKLAKEVQDVIRCVMQIVDHYQLQKELKESIDKSIKELGDEKLL
;
A
#
# COMPACT_ATOMS: atom_id res chain seq x y z
N MET A 1 -5.11 -11.11 -5.01
CA MET A 1 -4.04 -10.09 -5.16
C MET A 1 -3.21 -9.97 -3.88
N LEU A 2 -3.85 -9.76 -2.72
CA LEU A 2 -3.18 -9.69 -1.42
C LEU A 2 -2.36 -10.95 -1.09
N ASP A 3 -2.81 -12.15 -1.48
CA ASP A 3 -2.02 -13.37 -1.29
C ASP A 3 -0.66 -13.32 -2.02
N LYS A 4 -0.63 -12.71 -3.22
CA LYS A 4 0.62 -12.52 -3.97
C LYS A 4 1.54 -11.52 -3.28
N ILE A 5 0.97 -10.47 -2.66
CA ILE A 5 1.71 -9.51 -1.84
C ILE A 5 2.34 -10.21 -0.63
N ASN A 6 1.57 -11.06 0.06
CA ASN A 6 2.07 -11.83 1.19
C ASN A 6 3.20 -12.80 0.79
N LEU A 7 3.13 -13.40 -0.40
CA LEU A 7 4.23 -14.22 -0.92
C LEU A 7 5.52 -13.41 -1.13
N ILE A 8 5.40 -12.18 -1.64
CA ILE A 8 6.55 -11.26 -1.77
C ILE A 8 7.13 -10.91 -0.41
N ASN A 9 6.28 -10.52 0.56
CA ASN A 9 6.72 -10.18 1.91
C ASN A 9 7.44 -11.35 2.59
N LYS A 10 6.92 -12.58 2.47
CA LYS A 10 7.59 -13.80 2.96
C LYS A 10 8.96 -14.01 2.30
N GLY A 11 9.07 -13.75 1.00
CA GLY A 11 10.35 -13.84 0.29
C GLY A 11 11.38 -12.83 0.79
N LEU A 12 10.94 -11.60 1.07
CA LEU A 12 11.80 -10.53 1.56
C LEU A 12 12.18 -10.71 3.02
N GLU A 13 11.27 -11.18 3.87
CA GLU A 13 11.55 -11.54 5.26
C GLU A 13 12.61 -12.65 5.31
N LYS A 14 12.53 -13.67 4.45
CA LYS A 14 13.57 -14.69 4.33
C LYS A 14 14.93 -14.12 3.90
N LYS A 15 14.92 -13.08 3.06
CA LYS A 15 16.13 -12.47 2.51
C LYS A 15 16.80 -11.48 3.47
N PHE A 16 16.01 -10.69 4.19
CA PHE A 16 16.47 -9.53 4.96
C PHE A 16 16.18 -9.61 6.46
N GLY A 17 15.44 -10.64 6.89
CA GLY A 17 14.95 -10.79 8.26
C GLY A 17 13.61 -10.08 8.48
N LYS A 18 12.99 -10.40 9.62
CA LYS A 18 11.75 -9.76 10.05
C LYS A 18 12.03 -8.38 10.64
N GLU A 19 11.25 -7.39 10.23
CA GLU A 19 11.32 -6.03 10.76
C GLU A 19 10.43 -5.84 11.99
N ASP A 20 10.85 -4.98 12.90
CA ASP A 20 10.03 -4.53 14.01
C ASP A 20 8.92 -3.57 13.51
N PRO A 21 7.80 -3.41 14.25
CA PRO A 21 6.64 -2.69 13.75
C PRO A 21 6.92 -1.19 13.58
N PHE A 22 7.83 -0.60 14.36
CA PHE A 22 8.19 0.81 14.20
C PHE A 22 8.99 1.03 12.92
N ARG A 23 9.89 0.12 12.55
CA ARG A 23 10.56 0.15 11.24
C ARG A 23 9.58 -0.04 10.09
N ILE A 24 8.62 -0.96 10.22
CA ILE A 24 7.56 -1.12 9.20
C ILE A 24 6.79 0.18 9.03
N MET A 25 6.46 0.88 10.13
CA MET A 25 5.80 2.20 10.07
C MET A 25 6.67 3.28 9.42
N THR A 26 7.98 3.32 9.70
CA THR A 26 8.88 4.28 9.02
C THR A 26 8.91 4.06 7.51
N ARG A 27 8.96 2.79 7.08
CA ARG A 27 8.91 2.45 5.65
C ARG A 27 7.56 2.80 5.04
N LEU A 28 6.45 2.51 5.72
CA LEU A 28 5.12 2.88 5.25
C LEU A 28 5.02 4.39 4.97
N LEU A 29 5.56 5.23 5.85
CA LEU A 29 5.57 6.69 5.67
C LEU A 29 6.46 7.13 4.50
N GLU A 30 7.61 6.49 4.31
CA GLU A 30 8.48 6.69 3.14
C GLU A 30 7.73 6.38 1.84
N GLU A 31 7.13 5.18 1.73
CA GLU A 31 6.38 4.75 0.55
C GLU A 31 5.14 5.62 0.29
N CYS A 32 4.49 6.13 1.34
CA CYS A 32 3.40 7.10 1.20
C CYS A 32 3.88 8.43 0.61
N GLY A 33 5.10 8.88 0.96
CA GLY A 33 5.73 10.05 0.38
C GLY A 33 6.02 9.86 -1.12
N GLU A 34 6.53 8.69 -1.50
CA GLU A 34 6.79 8.34 -2.91
C GLU A 34 5.49 8.26 -3.72
N LEU A 35 4.45 7.60 -3.18
CA LEU A 35 3.14 7.55 -3.79
C LEU A 35 2.53 8.96 -3.95
N ALA A 36 2.59 9.79 -2.91
CA ALA A 36 2.12 11.17 -2.99
C ALA A 36 2.88 11.98 -4.04
N GLN A 37 4.18 11.74 -4.20
CA GLN A 37 4.96 12.34 -5.28
C GLN A 37 4.48 11.89 -6.66
N GLN A 38 4.19 10.61 -6.88
CA GLN A 38 3.67 10.14 -8.16
C GLN A 38 2.28 10.72 -8.45
N VAL A 39 1.39 10.78 -7.46
CA VAL A 39 0.07 11.43 -7.61
C VAL A 39 0.24 12.90 -8.00
N ASN A 40 1.08 13.66 -7.29
CA ASN A 40 1.37 15.05 -7.64
C ASN A 40 1.88 15.21 -9.08
N HIS A 41 2.73 14.28 -9.54
CA HIS A 41 3.24 14.28 -10.90
C HIS A 41 2.12 14.03 -11.93
N PHE A 42 1.22 13.07 -11.67
CA PHE A 42 0.07 12.78 -12.52
C PHE A 42 -0.95 13.91 -12.60
N GLU A 43 -1.22 14.58 -11.47
CA GLU A 43 -2.15 15.72 -11.41
C GLU A 43 -1.55 17.02 -11.97
N GLY A 44 -0.34 16.98 -12.53
CA GLY A 44 0.31 18.13 -13.15
C GLY A 44 0.53 19.31 -12.20
N SER A 45 0.55 19.06 -10.89
CA SER A 45 0.53 20.12 -9.89
C SER A 45 1.95 20.61 -9.54
N GLY A 46 2.30 21.80 -10.02
CA GLY A 46 3.52 22.53 -9.64
C GLY A 46 4.75 22.23 -10.50
N LEU A 47 5.94 22.59 -10.00
CA LEU A 47 7.21 22.54 -10.75
C LEU A 47 7.69 21.11 -11.12
N LYS A 48 7.06 20.06 -10.57
CA LYS A 48 7.50 18.67 -10.80
C LYS A 48 7.20 18.17 -12.21
N GLN A 49 6.10 18.59 -12.83
CA GLN A 49 5.80 18.25 -14.22
C GLN A 49 6.91 18.74 -15.17
N LEU A 50 7.41 19.96 -14.93
CA LEU A 50 8.52 20.56 -15.69
C LEU A 50 9.85 19.82 -15.49
N LYS A 51 10.05 19.12 -14.36
CA LYS A 51 11.31 18.46 -13.99
C LYS A 51 11.35 16.97 -14.26
N MET A 52 10.20 16.27 -14.19
CA MET A 52 10.14 14.81 -14.16
C MET A 52 9.64 14.18 -15.47
N GLY A 53 9.30 15.00 -16.47
CA GLY A 53 8.80 14.55 -17.77
C GLY A 53 7.37 14.04 -17.69
N GLU A 54 6.99 13.12 -18.57
CA GLU A 54 5.64 12.56 -18.59
C GLU A 54 5.40 11.60 -17.41
N PRO A 55 4.20 11.62 -16.79
CA PRO A 55 3.82 10.65 -15.77
C PRO A 55 3.86 9.21 -16.28
N ASN A 56 4.27 8.27 -15.42
CA ASN A 56 4.45 6.87 -15.78
C ASN A 56 3.57 5.96 -14.91
N LYS A 57 2.62 5.24 -15.54
CA LYS A 57 1.64 4.41 -14.82
C LYS A 57 2.29 3.22 -14.12
N GLN A 58 3.38 2.67 -14.66
CA GLN A 58 4.11 1.59 -14.03
C GLN A 58 4.82 2.06 -12.76
N LYS A 59 5.35 3.28 -12.73
CA LYS A 59 5.91 3.88 -11.50
C LYS A 59 4.83 4.09 -10.44
N LEU A 60 3.69 4.68 -10.81
CA LEU A 60 2.57 4.84 -9.90
C LEU A 60 2.09 3.49 -9.33
N ALA A 61 1.95 2.47 -10.18
CA ALA A 61 1.56 1.14 -9.75
C ALA A 61 2.57 0.49 -8.80
N LYS A 62 3.88 0.72 -9.03
CA LYS A 62 4.93 0.27 -8.12
C LYS A 62 4.79 0.93 -6.74
N GLU A 63 4.60 2.24 -6.65
CA GLU A 63 4.51 2.89 -5.34
C GLU A 63 3.21 2.51 -4.60
N VAL A 64 2.11 2.27 -5.33
CA VAL A 64 0.90 1.67 -4.74
C VAL A 64 1.20 0.27 -4.17
N GLN A 65 1.94 -0.56 -4.91
CA GLN A 65 2.32 -1.89 -4.43
C GLN A 65 3.21 -1.81 -3.19
N ASP A 66 4.16 -0.88 -3.14
CA ASP A 66 5.09 -0.73 -2.02
C ASP A 66 4.35 -0.29 -0.74
N VAL A 67 3.37 0.63 -0.84
CA VAL A 67 2.47 0.97 0.28
C VAL A 67 1.65 -0.24 0.75
N ILE A 68 1.01 -0.96 -0.17
CA ILE A 68 0.21 -2.15 0.19
C ILE A 68 1.08 -3.20 0.88
N ARG A 69 2.34 -3.37 0.44
CA ARG A 69 3.28 -4.31 1.07
C ARG A 69 3.57 -3.95 2.51
N CYS A 70 3.85 -2.69 2.82
CA CYS A 70 4.08 -2.24 4.19
C CYS A 70 2.83 -2.44 5.07
N VAL A 71 1.63 -2.16 4.56
CA VAL A 71 0.38 -2.45 5.27
C VAL A 71 0.23 -3.94 5.55
N MET A 72 0.52 -4.81 4.57
CA MET A 72 0.46 -6.26 4.78
C MET A 72 1.51 -6.77 5.76
N GLN A 73 2.68 -6.13 5.87
CA GLN A 73 3.66 -6.45 6.92
C GLN A 73 3.09 -6.15 8.32
N ILE A 74 2.31 -5.08 8.50
CA ILE A 74 1.61 -4.79 9.78
C ILE A 74 0.55 -5.87 10.06
N VAL A 75 -0.25 -6.23 9.06
CA VAL A 75 -1.25 -7.31 9.17
C VAL A 75 -0.60 -8.61 9.63
N ASP A 76 0.52 -8.99 9.02
CA ASP A 76 1.26 -10.20 9.37
C ASP A 76 1.94 -10.10 10.75
N HIS A 77 2.47 -8.91 11.11
CA HIS A 77 3.10 -8.69 12.41
C HIS A 77 2.13 -8.90 13.57
N TYR A 78 0.91 -8.39 13.45
CA TYR A 78 -0.14 -8.45 14.48
C TYR A 78 -1.18 -9.56 14.26
N GLN A 79 -1.01 -10.39 13.23
CA GLN A 79 -1.92 -11.50 12.89
C GLN A 79 -3.38 -11.06 12.65
N LEU A 80 -3.57 -9.92 11.96
CA LEU A 80 -4.87 -9.26 11.78
C LEU A 80 -5.70 -9.80 10.60
N GLN A 81 -5.34 -10.94 10.01
CA GLN A 81 -5.97 -11.40 8.76
C GLN A 81 -7.48 -11.63 8.91
N LYS A 82 -7.90 -12.13 10.08
CA LYS A 82 -9.32 -12.39 10.37
C LYS A 82 -10.08 -11.08 10.59
N GLU A 83 -9.58 -10.24 11.48
CA GLU A 83 -10.18 -8.96 11.87
C GLU A 83 -10.26 -7.99 10.69
N LEU A 84 -9.23 -7.96 9.84
CA LEU A 84 -9.24 -7.16 8.61
C LEU A 84 -10.33 -7.65 7.65
N LYS A 85 -10.47 -8.97 7.48
CA LYS A 85 -11.52 -9.54 6.63
C LYS A 85 -12.91 -9.17 7.16
N GLU A 86 -13.15 -9.35 8.46
CA GLU A 86 -14.43 -9.01 9.09
C GLU A 86 -14.76 -7.52 8.95
N SER A 87 -13.77 -6.63 9.07
CA SER A 87 -13.93 -5.20 8.87
C SER A 87 -14.30 -4.84 7.42
N ILE A 88 -13.68 -5.49 6.44
CA ILE A 88 -14.01 -5.34 5.01
C ILE A 88 -15.42 -5.84 4.72
N ASP A 89 -15.76 -7.05 5.17
CA ASP A 89 -17.08 -7.67 4.97
C ASP A 89 -18.20 -6.80 5.57
N LYS A 90 -17.95 -6.23 6.75
CA LYS A 90 -18.86 -5.27 7.39
C LYS A 90 -19.06 -4.03 6.52
N SER A 91 -17.98 -3.42 6.03
CA SER A 91 -18.06 -2.21 5.19
C SER A 91 -18.83 -2.46 3.89
N ILE A 92 -18.62 -3.63 3.25
CA ILE A 92 -19.35 -4.03 2.05
C ILE A 92 -20.84 -4.18 2.35
N LYS A 93 -21.19 -4.82 3.47
CA LYS A 93 -22.58 -4.99 3.88
C LYS A 93 -23.26 -3.64 4.11
N GLU A 94 -22.62 -2.72 4.83
CA GLU A 94 -23.14 -1.38 5.09
C GLU A 94 -23.42 -0.62 3.79
N LEU A 95 -22.50 -0.65 2.82
CA LEU A 95 -22.71 -0.05 1.50
C LEU A 95 -23.83 -0.71 0.69
N GLY A 96 -24.00 -2.03 0.81
CA GLY A 96 -25.11 -2.77 0.19
C GLY A 96 -26.47 -2.45 0.81
N ASP A 97 -26.52 -2.30 2.14
CA ASP A 97 -27.73 -1.88 2.87
C ASP A 97 -28.15 -0.45 2.46
N GLU A 98 -27.17 0.42 2.14
CA GLU A 98 -27.36 1.75 1.57
C GLU A 98 -27.66 1.78 0.06
N LYS A 99 -27.65 0.63 -0.62
CA LYS A 99 -27.82 0.49 -2.09
C LYS A 99 -26.77 1.25 -2.91
N LEU A 100 -25.56 1.38 -2.38
CA LEU A 100 -24.41 1.98 -3.06
C LEU A 100 -23.53 0.94 -3.78
N LEU A 101 -23.81 -0.35 -3.54
CA LEU A 101 -23.27 -1.52 -4.23
C LEU A 101 -24.43 -2.40 -4.70
#